data_AF-W0MPJ1-F1
#
_entry.id   AF-W0MPJ1-F1
#
_cell.length_a   1.000
_cell.length_b   1.000
_cell.length_c   1.000
_cell.angle_alpha   90.00
_cell.angle_beta   90.00
_cell.angle_gamma   90.00
#
_symmetry.space_group_name_H-M   'P 1'
#
loop_
_entity.id
_entity.type
_entity.pdbx_description
1 polymer ?
#
loop_
_entity_poly.entity_id
_entity_poly.type
_entity_poly.pdbx_seq_one_letter_code
_entity_poly.pdbx_strand_id
1 'polypeptide(L)' 'MKDSIALLATAVVMAFLAWLFWSSLGQDAFAVLGALMVIVLFVDNVRLRRQVKALQAGKADRV' A
#
# COMPACT_ATOMS: atom_id res chain seq x y z
N MET A 1 8.07 31.08 -10.14
CA MET A 1 9.17 30.78 -9.19
C MET A 1 8.68 30.20 -7.84
N LYS A 2 7.46 30.51 -7.34
CA LYS A 2 6.90 29.90 -6.11
C LYS A 2 6.69 28.38 -6.22
N ASP A 3 6.19 27.92 -7.36
CA ASP A 3 5.94 26.49 -7.58
C ASP A 3 7.23 25.67 -7.57
N SER A 4 8.31 26.23 -8.15
CA SER A 4 9.64 25.60 -8.12
C SER A 4 10.17 25.44 -6.69
N ILE A 5 9.90 26.39 -5.80
CA ILE A 5 10.31 26.31 -4.39
C ILE A 5 9.46 25.29 -3.64
N ALA A 6 8.15 25.22 -3.92
CA ALA A 6 7.27 24.21 -3.33
C ALA A 6 7.69 22.79 -3.74
N LEU A 7 8.07 22.61 -5.01
CA LEU A 7 8.62 21.35 -5.51
C LEU A 7 9.96 21.00 -4.85
N LEU A 8 10.85 21.99 -4.68
CA LEU A 8 12.12 21.79 -4.00
C LEU A 8 11.93 21.38 -2.53
N ALA A 9 11.05 22.07 -1.80
CA ALA A 9 10.71 21.74 -0.42
C ALA A 9 10.14 20.32 -0.32
N THR A 10 9.24 19.95 -1.23
CA THR A 10 8.67 18.60 -1.31
C THR A 10 9.76 17.56 -1.57
N ALA A 11 10.69 17.84 -2.50
CA ALA A 11 11.80 16.94 -2.79
C ALA A 11 12.71 16.73 -1.58
N VAL A 12 13.01 17.79 -0.82
CA VAL A 12 13.81 17.70 0.43
C VAL A 12 13.08 16.84 1.46
N VAL A 13 11.77 17.04 1.65
CA VAL A 13 10.98 16.21 2.57
C VAL A 13 10.99 14.75 2.14
N MET A 14 10.78 14.46 0.85
CA MET A 14 10.79 13.08 0.35
C MET A 14 12.17 12.43 0.49
N ALA A 15 13.25 13.17 0.23
CA ALA A 15 14.62 12.68 0.42
C ALA A 15 14.89 12.36 1.90
N PHE A 16 14.44 13.22 2.82
CA PHE A 16 14.57 12.99 4.25
C PHE A 16 13.78 11.77 4.72
N LEU A 17 12.55 11.60 4.23
CA LEU A 17 11.72 10.43 4.53
C LEU A 17 12.34 9.13 4.00
N ALA A 18 12.86 9.14 2.78
CA ALA A 18 13.57 8.00 2.20
C ALA A 18 14.82 7.64 3.01
N TRP A 19 15.59 8.65 3.43
CA TRP A 19 16.75 8.45 4.30
C TRP A 19 16.34 7.87 5.65
N LEU A 20 15.33 8.43 6.31
CA LEU A 20 14.82 7.95 7.61
C LEU A 20 14.31 6.50 7.52
N PHE A 21 13.62 6.17 6.44
CA PHE A 21 13.14 4.81 6.18
C PHE A 21 14.32 3.83 6.07
N TRP A 22 15.31 4.16 5.26
CA TRP A 22 16.45 3.27 5.05
C TRP A 22 17.40 3.21 6.25
N SER A 23 17.58 4.32 6.98
CA SER A 23 18.41 4.37 8.18
C SER A 23 17.79 3.65 9.37
N SER A 24 16.46 3.70 9.51
CA SER A 24 15.75 3.07 10.63
C SER A 24 15.52 1.58 10.39
N LEU A 25 15.21 1.17 9.16
CA LEU A 25 14.89 -0.24 8.87
C LEU A 25 16.08 -1.03 8.33
N GLY A 26 17.06 -0.41 7.66
CA GLY A 26 18.28 -1.08 7.19
C GLY A 26 18.02 -2.42 6.49
N GLN A 27 18.52 -3.52 7.07
CA GLN A 27 18.32 -4.89 6.58
C GLN A 27 16.87 -5.39 6.70
N ASP A 28 16.11 -4.90 7.68
CA ASP A 28 14.72 -5.29 7.93
C ASP A 28 13.73 -4.55 7.02
N ALA A 29 14.18 -3.58 6.21
CA ALA A 29 13.33 -2.82 5.30
C ALA A 29 12.54 -3.72 4.36
N PHE A 30 13.19 -4.73 3.80
CA PHE A 30 12.53 -5.71 2.93
C PHE A 30 11.54 -6.59 3.70
N ALA A 31 11.84 -6.96 4.94
CA ALA A 31 10.95 -7.76 5.77
C ALA A 31 9.67 -6.99 6.12
N VAL A 32 9.79 -5.72 6.49
CA VAL A 32 8.63 -4.85 6.80
C VAL A 32 7.80 -4.57 5.55
N LEU A 33 8.44 -4.24 4.42
CA LEU A 33 7.73 -4.07 3.14
C LEU A 33 7.02 -5.35 2.71
N GLY A 34 7.68 -6.51 2.85
CA GLY A 34 7.09 -7.80 2.58
C GLY A 34 5.89 -8.10 3.47
N ALA A 35 6.00 -7.85 4.78
CA ALA A 35 4.90 -8.02 5.73
C ALA A 35 3.71 -7.11 5.38
N LEU A 36 3.96 -5.84 5.07
CA LEU A 36 2.93 -4.90 4.61
C LEU A 36 2.24 -5.40 3.35
N MET A 37 3.01 -5.88 2.37
CA MET A 37 2.47 -6.44 1.13
C MET A 37 1.56 -7.66 1.40
N VAL A 38 2.00 -8.57 2.26
CA VAL A 38 1.20 -9.75 2.63
C VAL A 38 -0.09 -9.33 3.34
N ILE A 39 -0.04 -8.35 4.23
CA ILE A 39 -1.24 -7.82 4.92
C ILE A 39 -2.21 -7.22 3.89
N VAL A 40 -1.73 -6.38 2.98
CA VAL A 40 -2.56 -5.76 1.93
C VAL A 40 -3.21 -6.84 1.06
N LEU A 41 -2.41 -7.80 0.57
CA LEU A 41 -2.92 -8.90 -0.23
C LEU A 41 -3.92 -9.76 0.53
N PHE A 42 -3.72 -9.98 1.82
CA PHE A 42 -4.66 -10.72 2.66
C PHE A 42 -6.00 -10.00 2.79
N VAL A 43 -5.97 -8.69 3.09
CA VAL A 43 -7.18 -7.85 3.18
C VAL A 43 -7.93 -7.84 1.85
N ASP A 44 -7.21 -7.66 0.73
CA ASP A 44 -7.79 -7.70 -0.60
C ASP A 44 -8.36 -9.07 -0.93
N ASN A 45 -7.68 -10.16 -0.55
CA ASN A 45 -8.18 -11.51 -0.74
C ASN A 45 -9.49 -11.74 0.02
N VAL A 46 -9.57 -11.31 1.29
CA VAL A 46 -10.80 -11.41 2.09
C VAL A 46 -11.93 -10.60 1.47
N ARG A 47 -11.64 -9.37 1.04
CA ARG A 47 -12.61 -8.48 0.38
C ARG A 47 -13.12 -9.09 -0.93
N LEU A 48 -12.24 -9.62 -1.76
CA LEU A 48 -12.58 -10.28 -3.02
C LEU A 48 -13.40 -11.55 -2.78
N ARG A 49 -13.01 -12.38 -1.80
CA ARG A 49 -13.79 -13.57 -1.43
C ARG A 49 -15.22 -13.23 -1.01
N ARG A 50 -15.43 -12.12 -0.28
CA ARG A 50 -16.76 -11.65 0.08
C ARG A 50 -17.58 -11.25 -1.16
N GLN A 51 -16.97 -10.52 -2.10
CA GLN A 51 -17.62 -10.12 -3.34
C GLN A 51 -17.99 -11.32 -4.21
N VAL A 52 -17.07 -12.29 -4.36
CA VAL A 52 -17.33 -13.52 -5.13
C VAL A 52 -18.49 -14.30 -4.53
N LYS A 53 -18.54 -14.46 -3.21
CA LYS A 53 -19.66 -15.14 -2.53
C LYS A 53 -21.00 -14.43 -2.76
N ALA A 54 -21.03 -13.10 -2.66
CA ALA A 54 -22.23 -12.31 -2.90
C ALA A 54 -22.72 -12.45 -4.36
N LEU A 55 -21.81 -12.41 -5.33
CA LEU A 55 -22.12 -12.60 -6.74
C LEU A 55 -22.64 -14.02 -7.03
N GLN A 56 -22.06 -15.05 -6.40
CA GLN A 56 -22.53 -16.43 -6.54
C GLN A 56 -23.92 -16.63 -5.94
N ALA A 57 -24.20 -16.05 -4.77
CA ALA A 57 -25.52 -16.12 -4.15
C ALA A 57 -26.59 -15.44 -5.02
N GLY A 58 -26.30 -14.25 -5.55
CA GLY A 58 -27.22 -13.56 -6.48
C GLY A 58 -27.39 -14.27 -7.83
N LYS A 59 -26.40 -15.07 -8.26
CA LYS A 59 -26.54 -15.92 -9.45
C LYS A 59 -27.41 -17.16 -9.18
N ALA A 60 -27.30 -17.77 -8.00
CA ALA A 60 -28.13 -18.91 -7.60
C ALA A 60 -29.61 -18.55 -7.45
N ASP A 61 -29.93 -17.32 -7.05
CA ASP A 61 -31.31 -16.82 -6.91
C ASP A 61 -31.99 -16.49 -8.26
N ARG A 62 -31.22 -16.44 -9.35
CA ARG A 62 -31.70 -16.14 -10.72
C ARG A 62 -31.82 -17.37 -11.62
N VAL A 63 -31.45 -18.56 -11.14
CA VAL A 63 -31.53 -19.85 -11.86
C VAL A 63 -32.68 -20.65 -11.27
#